data_AF-A0A851GR20-F1
#
_entry.id   AF-A0A851GR20-F1
#
_cell.length_a   1.000
_cell.length_b   1.000
_cell.length_c   1.000
_cell.angle_alpha   90.00
_cell.angle_beta   90.00
_cell.angle_gamma   90.00
#
_symmetry.space_group_name_H-M   'P 1'
#
loop_
_entity.id
_entity.type
_entity.pdbx_description
1 polymer ?
#
loop_
_entity_poly.entity_id
_entity_poly.type
_entity_poly.pdbx_seq_one_letter_code
_entity_poly.pdbx_strand_id
1 'polypeptide(L)'
;MDLNGDGIHDILTGSYARMDGGPWQGLFYVFWGKKGGGFAQSVPLEGTDGEVLAIAHENGDAICTRPFAVDWDKDGDLDLIVGGSEGGLYLFTGEGQGRFAPGSKQIMAGAKPLVVPGKHADPQMVDWDGDGDLDILSGSNNAGIHWAENVAEDGDLPAFKGFNTLISLKGGDKTSTYLAHKIKGPTMTTRVWASDRNGDGKLDLTVGDYARILKPKPGQTTEDLDEAYAAWTTRQAEMLREVRMKEGKEEKRAAYDAYKAHKKIQDDLGLMSRIGRVWVYIQQ
;
A
#
# COMPACT_ATOMS: atom_id res chain seq x y z
N MET A 1 -17.28 -9.06 -1.98
CA MET A 1 -17.79 -9.28 -0.61
C MET A 1 -19.27 -8.98 -0.64
N ASP A 2 -20.10 -9.67 0.11
CA ASP A 2 -21.50 -9.28 0.32
C ASP A 2 -21.52 -8.39 1.57
N LEU A 3 -21.58 -7.07 1.38
CA LEU A 3 -21.38 -6.11 2.46
C LEU A 3 -22.65 -5.89 3.27
N ASN A 4 -23.82 -6.06 2.66
CA ASN A 4 -25.12 -5.84 3.28
C ASN A 4 -25.86 -7.14 3.66
N GLY A 5 -25.29 -8.30 3.36
CA GLY A 5 -25.85 -9.61 3.71
C GLY A 5 -27.05 -10.01 2.84
N ASP A 6 -27.21 -9.43 1.65
CA ASP A 6 -28.35 -9.73 0.77
C ASP A 6 -28.15 -10.98 -0.12
N GLY A 7 -26.99 -11.63 0.01
CA GLY A 7 -26.57 -12.80 -0.76
C GLY A 7 -25.96 -12.44 -2.12
N ILE A 8 -25.70 -11.16 -2.41
CA ILE A 8 -25.15 -10.67 -3.67
C ILE A 8 -23.82 -9.98 -3.39
N HIS A 9 -22.81 -10.25 -4.23
CA HIS A 9 -21.52 -9.58 -4.08
C HIS A 9 -21.59 -8.11 -4.48
N ASP A 10 -21.04 -7.27 -3.61
CA ASP A 10 -20.77 -5.85 -3.76
C ASP A 10 -19.30 -5.57 -4.08
N ILE A 11 -19.04 -4.34 -4.52
CA ILE A 11 -17.69 -3.78 -4.64
C ILE A 11 -17.55 -2.62 -3.66
N LEU A 12 -16.59 -2.75 -2.74
CA LEU A 12 -16.14 -1.67 -1.87
C LEU A 12 -14.84 -1.09 -2.42
N THR A 13 -14.74 0.23 -2.49
CA THR A 13 -13.52 0.93 -2.91
C THR A 13 -13.20 2.10 -2.00
N GLY A 14 -11.91 2.33 -1.79
CA GLY A 14 -11.41 3.58 -1.22
C GLY A 14 -11.32 4.69 -2.27
N SER A 15 -11.42 5.93 -1.83
CA SER A 15 -11.12 7.12 -2.63
C SER A 15 -10.22 8.07 -1.84
N TYR A 16 -9.29 8.72 -2.55
CA TYR A 16 -8.36 9.70 -2.01
C TYR A 16 -8.94 11.11 -1.93
N ALA A 17 -9.90 11.42 -2.80
CA ALA A 17 -10.39 12.76 -3.00
C ALA A 17 -11.90 12.80 -2.83
N ARG A 18 -12.37 13.91 -2.25
CA ARG A 18 -13.77 14.30 -2.33
C ARG A 18 -14.04 14.84 -3.74
N MET A 19 -15.18 14.46 -4.32
CA MET A 19 -15.60 14.96 -5.63
C MET A 19 -15.97 16.45 -5.62
N ASP A 20 -16.15 17.02 -4.42
CA ASP A 20 -16.46 18.43 -4.18
C ASP A 20 -15.21 19.34 -4.13
N GLY A 21 -14.00 18.78 -4.30
CA GLY A 21 -12.74 19.53 -4.23
C GLY A 21 -12.30 19.90 -2.81
N GLY A 22 -12.96 19.36 -1.78
CA GLY A 22 -12.54 19.45 -0.39
C GLY A 22 -11.21 18.74 -0.10
N PRO A 23 -10.76 18.76 1.17
CA PRO A 23 -9.49 18.14 1.55
C PRO A 23 -9.47 16.65 1.22
N TRP A 24 -8.27 16.09 1.01
CA TRP A 24 -8.11 14.65 0.83
C TRP A 24 -8.59 13.93 2.08
N GLN A 25 -9.62 13.11 1.87
CA GLN A 25 -10.30 12.36 2.91
C GLN A 25 -10.46 10.94 2.39
N GLY A 26 -10.18 9.97 3.26
CA GLY A 26 -10.17 8.56 2.93
C GLY A 26 -11.59 8.09 2.91
N LEU A 27 -12.29 8.40 1.82
CA LEU A 27 -13.70 8.09 1.63
C LEU A 27 -13.85 6.65 1.12
N PHE A 28 -15.05 6.14 1.29
CA PHE A 28 -15.44 4.83 0.80
C PHE A 28 -16.61 4.98 -0.16
N TYR A 29 -16.56 4.24 -1.26
CA TYR A 29 -17.68 4.10 -2.17
C TYR A 29 -18.03 2.64 -2.32
N VAL A 30 -19.31 2.37 -2.46
CA VAL A 30 -19.85 1.04 -2.66
C VAL A 30 -20.65 0.98 -3.94
N PHE A 31 -20.43 -0.08 -4.71
CA PHE A 31 -21.28 -0.45 -5.83
C PHE A 31 -22.08 -1.67 -5.40
N TRP A 32 -23.35 -1.45 -5.06
CA TRP A 32 -24.25 -2.52 -4.63
C TRP A 32 -24.51 -3.51 -5.77
N GLY A 33 -24.37 -4.79 -5.47
CA GLY A 33 -24.66 -5.88 -6.38
C GLY A 33 -26.12 -5.88 -6.82
N LYS A 34 -26.39 -6.41 -8.02
CA LYS A 34 -27.76 -6.60 -8.53
C LYS A 34 -28.04 -8.05 -8.80
N LYS A 35 -29.26 -8.49 -8.46
CA LYS A 35 -29.73 -9.83 -8.80
C LYS A 35 -29.72 -10.00 -10.32
N GLY A 36 -29.09 -11.07 -10.80
CA GLY A 36 -28.90 -11.31 -12.25
C GLY A 36 -27.61 -10.71 -12.82
N GLY A 37 -26.79 -10.06 -11.99
CA GLY A 37 -25.46 -9.56 -12.34
C GLY A 37 -25.41 -8.05 -12.57
N GLY A 38 -24.18 -7.52 -12.50
CA GLY A 38 -23.90 -6.09 -12.58
C GLY A 38 -24.07 -5.37 -11.24
N PHE A 39 -23.85 -4.06 -11.27
CA PHE A 39 -23.80 -3.22 -10.08
C PHE A 39 -24.67 -1.96 -10.22
N ALA A 40 -25.09 -1.40 -9.08
CA ALA A 40 -25.64 -0.06 -8.99
C ALA A 40 -24.58 1.00 -9.28
N GLN A 41 -25.03 2.25 -9.50
CA GLN A 41 -24.11 3.38 -9.49
C GLN A 41 -23.46 3.47 -8.11
N SER A 42 -22.17 3.83 -8.07
CA SER A 42 -21.48 3.99 -6.79
C SER A 42 -22.11 5.08 -5.95
N VAL A 43 -22.29 4.79 -4.66
CA VAL A 43 -22.69 5.76 -3.64
C VAL A 43 -21.59 5.86 -2.58
N PRO A 44 -21.41 7.01 -1.92
CA PRO A 44 -20.55 7.08 -0.75
C PRO A 44 -21.11 6.15 0.34
N LEU A 45 -20.22 5.54 1.11
CA LEU A 45 -20.61 4.76 2.27
C LEU A 45 -20.82 5.72 3.45
N GLU A 46 -21.99 5.66 4.07
CA GLU A 46 -22.39 6.52 5.18
C GLU A 46 -22.32 5.76 6.50
N GLY A 47 -21.95 6.48 7.56
CA GLY A 47 -22.02 5.99 8.92
C GLY A 47 -23.45 6.00 9.44
N THR A 48 -23.66 5.42 10.62
CA THR A 48 -24.99 5.36 11.24
C THR A 48 -25.51 6.71 11.74
N ASP A 49 -24.67 7.74 11.71
CA ASP A 49 -25.02 9.16 11.90
C ASP A 49 -25.50 9.86 10.61
N GLY A 50 -25.46 9.17 9.46
CA GLY A 50 -25.85 9.70 8.15
C GLY A 50 -24.77 10.54 7.46
N GLU A 51 -23.56 10.60 8.03
CA GLU A 51 -22.43 11.30 7.41
C GLU A 51 -21.54 10.32 6.63
N VAL A 52 -20.84 10.81 5.60
CA VAL A 52 -19.94 9.95 4.82
C VAL A 52 -18.79 9.45 5.70
N LEU A 53 -18.56 8.14 5.70
CA LEU A 53 -17.43 7.54 6.41
C LEU A 53 -16.11 8.08 5.86
N ALA A 54 -15.26 8.51 6.78
CA ALA A 54 -13.92 8.98 6.49
C ALA A 54 -12.99 8.58 7.62
N ILE A 55 -11.74 8.25 7.26
CA ILE A 55 -10.69 8.00 8.26
C ILE A 55 -10.49 9.28 9.08
N ALA A 56 -10.68 9.18 10.40
CA ALA A 56 -10.45 10.29 11.31
C ALA A 56 -8.94 10.51 11.46
N HIS A 57 -8.45 11.70 11.11
CA HIS A 57 -7.04 12.02 11.19
C HIS A 57 -6.83 13.45 11.69
N GLU A 58 -6.10 13.61 12.80
CA GLU A 58 -5.93 14.91 13.47
C GLU A 58 -4.95 15.85 12.75
N ASN A 59 -4.01 15.34 11.94
CA ASN A 59 -2.95 16.15 11.32
C ASN A 59 -2.47 15.61 9.96
N GLY A 60 -3.19 15.87 8.86
CA GLY A 60 -2.73 15.60 7.48
C GLY A 60 -3.68 14.75 6.64
N ASP A 61 -3.27 14.44 5.40
CA ASP A 61 -4.07 13.70 4.41
C ASP A 61 -4.49 12.32 4.95
N ALA A 62 -5.77 12.18 5.25
CA ALA A 62 -6.41 10.91 5.55
C ALA A 62 -6.68 10.22 4.20
N ILE A 63 -5.80 9.31 3.77
CA ILE A 63 -5.90 8.67 2.46
C ILE A 63 -6.30 7.21 2.69
N CYS A 64 -7.46 6.80 2.18
CA CYS A 64 -7.85 5.40 2.14
C CYS A 64 -7.17 4.73 0.95
N THR A 65 -6.19 3.88 1.21
CA THR A 65 -5.40 3.15 0.20
C THR A 65 -6.04 1.84 -0.21
N ARG A 66 -6.72 1.16 0.73
CA ARG A 66 -7.59 0.00 0.50
C ARG A 66 -8.46 -0.30 1.72
N PRO A 67 -9.79 -0.45 1.56
CA PRO A 67 -10.65 -1.05 2.58
C PRO A 67 -10.71 -2.58 2.42
N PHE A 68 -10.84 -3.28 3.53
CA PHE A 68 -11.08 -4.71 3.61
C PHE A 68 -12.22 -4.98 4.59
N ALA A 69 -13.28 -5.64 4.15
CA ALA A 69 -14.39 -6.01 5.03
C ALA A 69 -14.17 -7.40 5.63
N VAL A 70 -14.34 -7.51 6.95
CA VAL A 70 -14.15 -8.74 7.73
C VAL A 70 -14.98 -8.64 9.00
N ASP A 71 -15.52 -9.76 9.48
CA ASP A 71 -16.13 -9.86 10.81
C ASP A 71 -14.99 -9.88 11.85
N TRP A 72 -14.63 -8.69 12.36
CA TRP A 72 -13.42 -8.50 13.17
C TRP A 72 -13.63 -8.94 14.61
N ASP A 73 -14.81 -8.70 15.17
CA ASP A 73 -15.16 -9.05 16.54
C ASP A 73 -16.02 -10.31 16.67
N LYS A 74 -16.25 -11.03 15.57
CA LYS A 74 -16.97 -12.30 15.49
C LYS A 74 -18.45 -12.17 15.91
N ASP A 75 -19.05 -11.00 15.71
CA ASP A 75 -20.46 -10.76 16.01
C ASP A 75 -21.41 -11.08 14.84
N GLY A 76 -20.84 -11.35 13.66
CA GLY A 76 -21.55 -11.70 12.42
C GLY A 76 -21.83 -10.52 11.49
N ASP A 77 -21.51 -9.30 11.92
CA ASP A 77 -21.55 -8.09 11.10
C ASP A 77 -20.15 -7.80 10.54
N LEU A 78 -20.06 -7.37 9.28
CA LEU A 78 -18.76 -7.02 8.70
C LEU A 78 -18.29 -5.66 9.21
N ASP A 79 -17.06 -5.59 9.71
CA ASP A 79 -16.29 -4.39 9.99
C ASP A 79 -15.42 -3.99 8.78
N LEU A 80 -14.83 -2.78 8.82
CA LEU A 80 -13.86 -2.33 7.81
C LEU A 80 -12.49 -2.07 8.42
N ILE A 81 -11.48 -2.72 7.86
CA ILE A 81 -10.07 -2.39 8.09
C ILE A 81 -9.56 -1.58 6.90
N VAL A 82 -8.86 -0.49 7.21
CA VAL A 82 -8.46 0.49 6.20
C VAL A 82 -7.02 0.94 6.43
N GLY A 83 -6.24 0.98 5.36
CA GLY A 83 -4.89 1.56 5.38
C GLY A 83 -4.88 3.08 5.27
N GLY A 84 -4.03 3.72 6.08
CA GLY A 84 -3.75 5.16 6.08
C GLY A 84 -2.47 5.55 5.31
N SER A 85 -2.28 6.85 5.08
CA SER A 85 -1.18 7.39 4.26
C SER A 85 0.18 7.26 4.94
N GLU A 86 0.20 7.44 6.26
CA GLU A 86 1.33 7.29 7.16
C GLU A 86 1.67 5.83 7.46
N GLY A 87 0.86 4.89 6.97
CA GLY A 87 1.05 3.46 7.14
C GLY A 87 0.27 2.86 8.31
N GLY A 88 -0.51 3.66 9.04
CA GLY A 88 -1.41 3.19 10.07
C GLY A 88 -2.57 2.38 9.49
N LEU A 89 -3.20 1.61 10.37
CA LEU A 89 -4.40 0.84 10.09
C LEU A 89 -5.54 1.30 10.98
N TYR A 90 -6.73 1.36 10.41
CA TYR A 90 -7.91 1.94 11.03
C TYR A 90 -9.09 0.99 10.88
N LEU A 91 -9.86 0.84 11.96
CA LEU A 91 -11.05 0.01 12.05
C LEU A 91 -12.30 0.89 12.10
N PHE A 92 -13.29 0.58 11.29
CA PHE A 92 -14.68 1.02 11.46
C PHE A 92 -15.52 -0.16 11.90
N THR A 93 -16.24 0.01 13.00
CA THR A 93 -17.08 -1.05 13.55
C THR A 93 -18.34 -1.24 12.69
N GLY A 94 -18.64 -2.48 12.32
CA GLY A 94 -19.88 -2.86 11.66
C GLY A 94 -21.07 -2.79 12.63
N GLU A 95 -22.24 -2.43 12.11
CA GLU A 95 -23.52 -2.52 12.85
C GLU A 95 -24.55 -3.31 12.03
N GLY A 96 -24.05 -4.14 11.11
CA GLY A 96 -24.83 -5.01 10.25
C GLY A 96 -25.45 -4.34 9.03
N GLN A 97 -25.88 -5.16 8.07
CA GLN A 97 -26.55 -4.73 6.84
C GLN A 97 -25.77 -3.65 6.05
N GLY A 98 -24.44 -3.71 6.10
CA GLY A 98 -23.57 -2.74 5.41
C GLY A 98 -23.55 -1.36 6.05
N ARG A 99 -23.92 -1.25 7.33
CA ARG A 99 -23.85 -0.03 8.14
C ARG A 99 -22.65 -0.08 9.08
N PHE A 100 -22.09 1.10 9.38
CA PHE A 100 -20.90 1.22 10.21
C PHE A 100 -21.04 2.36 11.21
N ALA A 101 -20.49 2.15 12.42
CA ALA A 101 -20.39 3.19 13.42
C ALA A 101 -19.52 4.36 12.90
N PRO A 102 -19.85 5.61 13.28
CA PRO A 102 -19.05 6.75 12.88
C PRO A 102 -17.71 6.78 13.61
N GLY A 103 -16.68 7.23 12.90
CA GLY A 103 -15.34 7.40 13.44
C GLY A 103 -14.50 6.11 13.41
N SER A 104 -13.27 6.24 12.91
CA SER A 104 -12.32 5.13 12.88
C SER A 104 -11.51 5.04 14.17
N LYS A 105 -11.22 3.81 14.62
CA LYS A 105 -10.24 3.54 15.69
C LYS A 105 -8.91 3.09 15.08
N GLN A 106 -7.80 3.61 15.57
CA GLN A 106 -6.48 3.13 15.12
C GLN A 106 -6.21 1.74 15.70
N ILE A 107 -5.80 0.80 14.86
CA ILE A 107 -5.40 -0.55 15.28
C ILE A 107 -4.02 -0.46 15.96
N MET A 108 -3.87 -1.21 17.05
CA MET A 108 -2.70 -1.13 17.94
C MET A 108 -1.94 -2.46 17.97
N ALA A 109 -0.62 -2.37 18.14
CA ALA A 109 0.26 -3.47 18.51
C ALA A 109 0.73 -3.26 19.96
N GLY A 110 0.00 -3.87 20.90
CA GLY A 110 0.13 -3.56 22.33
C GLY A 110 -0.16 -2.08 22.61
N ALA A 111 0.79 -1.37 23.23
CA ALA A 111 0.61 0.05 23.59
C ALA A 111 0.96 1.05 22.47
N LYS A 112 1.28 0.59 21.25
CA LYS A 112 1.71 1.46 20.13
C LYS A 112 0.81 1.26 18.92
N PRO A 113 0.61 2.29 18.08
CA PRO A 113 -0.08 2.12 16.80
C PRO A 113 0.58 1.03 15.94
N LEU A 114 -0.24 0.17 15.34
CA LEU A 114 0.22 -0.78 14.34
C LEU A 114 0.42 -0.02 13.02
N VAL A 115 1.68 0.14 12.61
CA VAL A 115 2.07 0.94 11.46
C VAL A 115 2.96 0.10 10.56
N VAL A 116 2.56 -0.07 9.30
CA VAL A 116 3.39 -0.76 8.31
C VAL A 116 4.67 0.03 8.08
N PRO A 117 5.85 -0.62 7.96
CA PRO A 117 7.04 0.07 7.51
C PRO A 117 6.77 0.81 6.20
N GLY A 118 7.30 2.02 6.09
CA GLY A 118 7.09 2.84 4.90
C GLY A 118 5.90 3.78 5.00
N LYS A 119 4.97 3.70 4.04
CA LYS A 119 3.77 4.53 3.90
C LYS A 119 2.68 3.77 3.15
N HIS A 120 1.43 4.23 3.24
CA HIS A 120 0.29 3.69 2.50
C HIS A 120 0.08 2.19 2.72
N ALA A 121 -0.48 1.82 3.87
CA ALA A 121 -0.79 0.41 4.16
C ALA A 121 -1.83 -0.14 3.17
N ASP A 122 -1.69 -1.38 2.73
CA ASP A 122 -2.65 -2.04 1.83
C ASP A 122 -3.01 -3.40 2.46
N PRO A 123 -3.92 -3.41 3.44
CA PRO A 123 -4.18 -4.60 4.25
C PRO A 123 -4.98 -5.66 3.49
N GLN A 124 -4.66 -6.91 3.79
CA GLN A 124 -5.45 -8.10 3.53
C GLN A 124 -5.51 -8.90 4.83
N MET A 125 -6.71 -9.30 5.24
CA MET A 125 -6.89 -10.25 6.33
C MET A 125 -6.79 -11.67 5.80
N VAL A 126 -6.00 -12.50 6.48
CA VAL A 126 -5.79 -13.91 6.11
C VAL A 126 -5.13 -14.66 7.26
N ASP A 127 -5.49 -15.92 7.47
CA ASP A 127 -4.76 -16.83 8.37
C ASP A 127 -3.42 -17.21 7.71
N TRP A 128 -2.36 -16.47 8.02
CA TRP A 128 -1.09 -16.59 7.31
C TRP A 128 -0.18 -17.68 7.86
N ASP A 129 -0.21 -17.91 9.17
CA ASP A 129 0.59 -18.96 9.82
C ASP A 129 -0.16 -20.27 10.07
N GLY A 130 -1.47 -20.31 9.77
CA GLY A 130 -2.28 -21.52 9.79
C GLY A 130 -2.78 -21.91 11.18
N ASP A 131 -2.83 -20.96 12.12
CA ASP A 131 -3.27 -21.20 13.49
C ASP A 131 -4.80 -21.06 13.68
N GLY A 132 -5.50 -20.61 12.63
CA GLY A 132 -6.95 -20.50 12.58
C GLY A 132 -7.50 -19.12 12.93
N ASP A 133 -6.65 -18.15 13.26
CA ASP A 133 -7.03 -16.75 13.39
C ASP A 133 -6.67 -15.92 12.14
N LEU A 134 -7.21 -14.70 12.02
CA LEU A 134 -6.90 -13.84 10.87
C LEU A 134 -5.80 -12.84 11.22
N ASP A 135 -4.69 -12.97 10.50
CA ASP A 135 -3.57 -12.03 10.51
C ASP A 135 -3.79 -10.84 9.56
N ILE A 136 -2.87 -9.87 9.64
CA ILE A 136 -2.78 -8.78 8.66
C ILE A 136 -1.54 -8.96 7.79
N LEU A 137 -1.76 -9.21 6.49
CA LEU A 137 -0.76 -8.96 5.45
C LEU A 137 -0.93 -7.56 4.89
N SER A 138 0.16 -6.86 4.63
CA SER A 138 0.10 -5.49 4.10
C SER A 138 1.20 -5.21 3.10
N GLY A 139 0.81 -4.67 1.96
CA GLY A 139 1.74 -3.99 1.07
C GLY A 139 2.04 -2.57 1.54
N SER A 140 3.16 -1.99 1.09
CA SER A 140 3.49 -0.59 1.35
C SER A 140 4.01 0.15 0.12
N ASN A 141 3.99 1.48 0.18
CA ASN A 141 4.56 2.33 -0.86
C ASN A 141 6.06 2.09 -1.05
N ASN A 142 6.82 1.91 0.04
CA ASN A 142 8.28 1.99 -0.02
C ASN A 142 9.02 1.04 0.94
N ALA A 143 8.37 -0.03 1.42
CA ALA A 143 9.02 -1.04 2.26
C ALA A 143 8.71 -2.50 1.90
N GLY A 144 7.81 -2.78 0.95
CA GLY A 144 7.51 -4.12 0.45
C GLY A 144 6.29 -4.76 1.12
N ILE A 145 6.35 -6.08 1.34
CA ILE A 145 5.25 -6.87 1.96
C ILE A 145 5.59 -7.20 3.41
N HIS A 146 4.61 -6.97 4.28
CA HIS A 146 4.72 -7.12 5.72
C HIS A 146 3.58 -7.96 6.28
N TRP A 147 3.83 -8.58 7.42
CA TRP A 147 2.88 -9.42 8.15
C TRP A 147 2.85 -9.02 9.63
N ALA A 148 1.66 -8.85 10.19
CA ALA A 148 1.43 -8.72 11.61
C ALA A 148 0.58 -9.90 12.08
N GLU A 149 1.18 -10.70 12.95
CA GLU A 149 0.57 -11.87 13.59
C GLU A 149 -0.47 -11.41 14.61
N ASN A 150 -1.69 -11.92 14.51
CA ASN A 150 -2.68 -11.89 15.56
C ASN A 150 -2.31 -12.95 16.61
N VAL A 151 -2.43 -12.58 17.89
CA VAL A 151 -2.05 -13.43 19.01
C VAL A 151 -3.12 -13.45 20.08
N ALA A 152 -4.34 -13.07 19.71
CA ALA A 152 -5.49 -13.16 20.58
C ALA A 152 -5.84 -14.63 20.86
N GLU A 153 -6.40 -14.91 22.04
CA GLU A 153 -6.98 -16.21 22.29
C GLU A 153 -8.32 -16.35 21.54
N ASP A 154 -8.77 -17.59 21.30
CA ASP A 154 -10.05 -17.78 20.60
C ASP A 154 -11.22 -17.17 21.40
N GLY A 155 -12.06 -16.44 20.69
CA GLY A 155 -13.17 -15.65 21.24
C GLY A 155 -12.80 -14.24 21.71
N ASP A 156 -11.52 -13.88 21.79
CA ASP A 156 -11.09 -12.51 22.09
C ASP A 156 -11.03 -11.64 20.81
N LEU A 157 -11.05 -10.32 21.03
CA LEU A 157 -10.78 -9.35 19.95
C LEU A 157 -9.34 -9.51 19.44
N PRO A 158 -9.11 -9.36 18.12
CA PRO A 158 -7.78 -9.45 17.54
C PRO A 158 -6.75 -8.54 18.22
N ALA A 159 -5.57 -9.10 18.51
CA ALA A 159 -4.47 -8.45 19.20
C ALA A 159 -3.17 -8.71 18.45
N PHE A 160 -2.52 -7.67 17.93
CA PHE A 160 -1.41 -7.85 16.99
C PHE A 160 -0.03 -7.65 17.62
N LYS A 161 0.93 -8.42 17.13
CA LYS A 161 2.35 -8.06 17.16
C LYS A 161 2.65 -6.96 16.12
N GLY A 162 3.82 -6.32 16.26
CA GLY A 162 4.29 -5.37 15.25
C GLY A 162 4.63 -6.06 13.92
N PHE A 163 4.58 -5.31 12.82
CA PHE A 163 4.87 -5.83 11.48
C PHE A 163 6.29 -6.39 11.33
N ASN A 164 6.36 -7.62 10.82
CA ASN A 164 7.55 -8.26 10.27
C ASN A 164 7.60 -8.08 8.75
N THR A 165 8.79 -7.95 8.16
CA THR A 165 8.93 -7.83 6.70
C THR A 165 9.12 -9.19 6.06
N LEU A 166 8.18 -9.61 5.21
CA LEU A 166 8.26 -10.87 4.45
C LEU A 166 9.05 -10.70 3.16
N ILE A 167 8.75 -9.63 2.41
CA ILE A 167 9.41 -9.34 1.12
C ILE A 167 9.89 -7.90 1.15
N SER A 168 11.21 -7.72 1.20
CA SER A 168 11.83 -6.40 0.99
C SER A 168 11.85 -6.03 -0.48
N LEU A 169 11.79 -4.72 -0.76
CA LEU A 169 11.92 -4.19 -2.11
C LEU A 169 13.29 -4.54 -2.69
N LYS A 170 13.30 -5.08 -3.91
CA LYS A 170 14.53 -5.40 -4.67
C LYS A 170 14.90 -4.33 -5.69
N GLY A 171 14.32 -3.14 -5.56
CA GLY A 171 14.65 -1.94 -6.33
C GLY A 171 15.96 -1.26 -5.87
N GLY A 172 16.41 -1.45 -4.64
CA GLY A 172 17.80 -1.18 -4.26
C GLY A 172 18.26 0.29 -4.14
N ASP A 173 17.50 1.30 -4.56
CA ASP A 173 17.89 2.69 -4.35
C ASP A 173 16.70 3.62 -4.08
N LYS A 174 16.98 4.73 -3.38
CA LYS A 174 16.04 5.84 -3.15
C LYS A 174 15.76 6.64 -4.44
N THR A 175 16.18 6.11 -5.58
CA THR A 175 15.88 6.65 -6.90
C THR A 175 14.64 5.92 -7.38
N SER A 176 13.63 6.67 -7.82
CA SER A 176 12.32 6.07 -8.11
C SER A 176 12.27 5.38 -9.47
N THR A 177 13.41 5.23 -10.16
CA THR A 177 13.54 4.80 -11.55
C THR A 177 14.65 3.77 -11.70
N TYR A 178 14.35 2.65 -12.36
CA TYR A 178 15.24 1.48 -12.45
C TYR A 178 15.58 1.12 -13.90
N LEU A 179 16.72 0.47 -14.13
CA LEU A 179 17.00 -0.18 -15.41
C LEU A 179 16.07 -1.40 -15.58
N ALA A 180 15.31 -1.43 -16.67
CA ALA A 180 14.21 -2.39 -16.84
C ALA A 180 14.64 -3.86 -16.72
N HIS A 181 15.82 -4.22 -17.25
CA HIS A 181 16.40 -5.56 -17.25
C HIS A 181 17.08 -5.94 -15.93
N LYS A 182 17.32 -4.99 -15.02
CA LYS A 182 17.96 -5.23 -13.72
C LYS A 182 16.97 -5.48 -12.59
N ILE A 183 15.67 -5.23 -12.79
CA ILE A 183 14.67 -5.47 -11.74
C ILE A 183 14.49 -6.98 -11.51
N LYS A 184 14.67 -7.41 -10.26
CA LYS A 184 14.57 -8.82 -9.80
C LYS A 184 13.50 -9.07 -8.74
N GLY A 185 12.68 -8.08 -8.43
CA GLY A 185 11.59 -8.18 -7.48
C GLY A 185 10.82 -6.86 -7.38
N PRO A 186 9.83 -6.81 -6.47
CA PRO A 186 8.99 -5.64 -6.27
C PRO A 186 9.80 -4.37 -5.99
N THR A 187 9.36 -3.26 -6.58
CA THR A 187 10.10 -1.98 -6.48
C THR A 187 9.48 -0.91 -5.59
N MET A 188 8.18 -0.63 -5.72
CA MET A 188 7.44 0.31 -4.85
C MET A 188 5.94 0.12 -5.05
N THR A 189 5.13 0.76 -4.19
CA THR A 189 3.66 0.67 -4.13
C THR A 189 3.17 -0.75 -4.27
N THR A 190 3.73 -1.61 -3.40
CA THR A 190 3.43 -3.03 -3.43
C THR A 190 2.04 -3.28 -2.87
N ARG A 191 1.35 -4.24 -3.48
CA ARG A 191 0.06 -4.78 -3.01
C ARG A 191 0.19 -6.30 -2.92
N VAL A 192 -0.52 -6.92 -2.00
CA VAL A 192 -0.44 -8.36 -1.77
C VAL A 192 -1.81 -9.02 -1.91
N TRP A 193 -1.77 -10.25 -2.42
CA TRP A 193 -2.84 -11.22 -2.33
C TRP A 193 -2.27 -12.58 -1.92
N ALA A 194 -2.66 -13.08 -0.76
CA ALA A 194 -2.37 -14.44 -0.31
C ALA A 194 -3.47 -15.43 -0.74
N SER A 195 -3.07 -16.57 -1.27
CA SER A 195 -3.95 -17.67 -1.69
C SER A 195 -3.14 -18.93 -1.97
N ASP A 196 -3.67 -20.12 -1.73
CA ASP A 196 -3.10 -21.38 -2.23
C ASP A 196 -3.19 -21.41 -3.75
N ARG A 197 -2.08 -21.14 -4.44
CA ARG A 197 -2.05 -20.93 -5.90
C ARG A 197 -1.64 -22.20 -6.63
N ASN A 198 -0.86 -23.07 -6.00
CA ASN A 198 -0.38 -24.31 -6.58
C ASN A 198 -1.19 -25.56 -6.12
N GLY A 199 -2.10 -25.40 -5.16
CA GLY A 199 -2.96 -26.46 -4.62
C GLY A 199 -2.26 -27.34 -3.57
N ASP A 200 -1.22 -26.85 -2.91
CA ASP A 200 -0.45 -27.61 -1.92
C ASP A 200 -0.94 -27.43 -0.47
N GLY A 201 -1.99 -26.62 -0.28
CA GLY A 201 -2.57 -26.32 1.02
C GLY A 201 -1.84 -25.24 1.82
N LYS A 202 -0.78 -24.62 1.26
CA LYS A 202 -0.09 -23.46 1.84
C LYS A 202 -0.45 -22.19 1.08
N LEU A 203 -0.36 -21.05 1.75
CA LEU A 203 -0.66 -19.77 1.11
C LEU A 203 0.54 -19.22 0.34
N ASP A 204 0.35 -19.04 -0.96
CA ASP A 204 1.30 -18.35 -1.83
C ASP A 204 1.01 -16.85 -1.88
N LEU A 205 2.00 -16.05 -2.28
CA LEU A 205 1.84 -14.61 -2.44
C LEU A 205 1.85 -14.19 -3.92
N THR A 206 0.83 -13.44 -4.31
CA THR A 206 0.81 -12.64 -5.53
C THR A 206 1.04 -11.18 -5.17
N VAL A 207 2.14 -10.61 -5.64
CA VAL A 207 2.56 -9.24 -5.30
C VAL A 207 2.52 -8.36 -6.54
N GLY A 208 1.65 -7.35 -6.52
CA GLY A 208 1.65 -6.28 -7.52
C GLY A 208 2.59 -5.16 -7.11
N ASP A 209 3.24 -4.50 -8.06
CA ASP A 209 4.04 -3.29 -7.80
C ASP A 209 3.84 -2.21 -8.87
N TYR A 210 4.48 -1.07 -8.64
CA TYR A 210 4.73 -0.05 -9.64
C TYR A 210 6.24 0.18 -9.76
N ALA A 211 6.71 0.36 -10.99
CA ALA A 211 8.09 0.70 -11.29
C ALA A 211 8.13 1.84 -12.31
N ARG A 212 8.96 2.86 -12.06
CA ARG A 212 9.48 3.68 -13.16
C ARG A 212 10.71 2.98 -13.69
N ILE A 213 10.80 2.85 -15.01
CA ILE A 213 11.89 2.13 -15.65
C ILE A 213 12.50 2.93 -16.80
N LEU A 214 13.79 2.66 -17.05
CA LEU A 214 14.49 3.08 -18.25
C LEU A 214 14.71 1.87 -19.15
N LYS A 215 14.42 2.05 -20.44
CA LYS A 215 14.81 1.15 -21.53
C LYS A 215 15.73 1.90 -22.50
N PRO A 216 16.54 1.21 -23.32
CA PRO A 216 17.34 1.90 -24.33
C PRO A 216 16.47 2.70 -25.30
N LYS A 217 16.92 3.90 -25.68
CA LYS A 217 16.30 4.69 -26.76
C LYS A 217 16.54 4.01 -28.11
N PRO A 218 15.78 4.36 -29.17
CA PRO A 218 16.12 3.95 -30.52
C PRO A 218 17.57 4.31 -30.87
N GLY A 219 18.37 3.31 -31.25
CA GLY A 219 19.80 3.48 -31.56
C GLY A 219 20.76 3.44 -30.36
N GLN A 220 20.27 3.29 -29.13
CA GLN A 220 21.09 3.09 -27.93
C GLN A 220 21.12 1.59 -27.58
N THR A 221 22.28 1.04 -27.24
CA THR A 221 22.40 -0.34 -26.75
C THR A 221 22.02 -0.44 -25.26
N THR A 222 21.85 -1.67 -24.76
CA THR A 222 21.66 -1.88 -23.31
C THR A 222 22.92 -1.51 -22.53
N GLU A 223 24.09 -1.79 -23.10
CA GLU A 223 25.40 -1.47 -22.54
C GLU A 223 25.59 0.05 -22.43
N ASP A 224 25.27 0.83 -23.48
CA ASP A 224 25.34 2.30 -23.44
C ASP A 224 24.47 2.89 -22.33
N LEU A 225 23.28 2.33 -22.13
CA LEU A 225 22.37 2.75 -21.06
C LEU A 225 22.90 2.36 -19.68
N ASP A 226 23.43 1.13 -19.53
CA ASP A 226 24.02 0.65 -18.27
C ASP A 226 25.21 1.54 -17.86
N GLU A 227 26.09 1.89 -18.80
CA GLU A 227 27.23 2.79 -18.57
C GLU A 227 26.78 4.20 -18.19
N ALA A 228 25.84 4.79 -18.95
CA ALA A 228 25.30 6.11 -18.65
C ALA A 228 24.62 6.17 -17.28
N TYR A 229 23.86 5.13 -16.93
CA TYR A 229 23.21 5.00 -15.62
C TYR A 229 24.23 4.83 -14.48
N ALA A 230 25.29 4.04 -14.68
CA ALA A 230 26.34 3.87 -13.69
C ALA A 230 27.13 5.17 -13.45
N ALA A 231 27.45 5.91 -14.51
CA ALA A 231 28.10 7.22 -14.43
C ALA A 231 27.22 8.23 -13.68
N TRP A 232 25.93 8.31 -14.04
CA TRP A 232 24.96 9.15 -13.34
C TRP A 232 24.84 8.77 -11.86
N THR A 233 24.72 7.49 -11.53
CA THR A 233 24.61 7.00 -10.14
C THR A 233 25.83 7.38 -9.31
N THR A 234 27.03 7.24 -9.89
CA THR A 234 28.29 7.63 -9.24
C THR A 234 28.30 9.12 -8.93
N ARG A 235 27.99 9.96 -9.92
CA ARG A 235 27.94 11.41 -9.74
C ARG A 235 26.86 11.83 -8.73
N GLN A 236 25.69 11.19 -8.75
CA GLN A 236 24.61 11.47 -7.82
C GLN A 236 25.03 11.20 -6.36
N ALA A 237 25.78 10.11 -6.12
CA ALA A 237 26.30 9.77 -4.81
C ALA A 237 27.38 10.75 -4.32
N GLU A 238 28.28 11.17 -5.20
CA GLU A 238 29.28 12.21 -4.92
C GLU A 238 28.62 13.53 -4.54
N MET A 239 27.66 14.00 -5.34
CA MET A 239 26.94 15.25 -5.05
C MET A 239 26.21 15.19 -3.69
N LEU A 240 25.65 14.03 -3.32
CA LEU A 240 25.03 13.89 -2.00
C LEU A 240 26.06 13.97 -0.86
N ARG A 241 27.27 13.45 -1.07
CA ARG A 241 28.39 13.63 -0.12
C ARG A 241 28.81 15.09 -0.04
N GLU A 242 28.95 15.78 -1.17
CA GLU A 242 29.24 17.22 -1.23
C GLU A 242 28.21 18.02 -0.41
N VAL A 243 26.91 17.74 -0.56
CA VAL A 243 25.83 18.37 0.24
C VAL A 243 26.01 18.15 1.74
N ARG A 244 26.42 16.95 2.15
CA ARG A 244 26.62 16.61 3.58
C ARG A 244 27.83 17.30 4.19
N MET A 245 28.85 17.61 3.38
CA MET A 245 30.07 18.29 3.80
C MET A 245 29.91 19.82 3.91
N LYS A 246 28.79 20.40 3.42
CA LYS A 246 28.51 21.84 3.57
C LYS A 246 28.04 22.18 4.97
N GLU A 247 28.74 23.12 5.61
CA GLU A 247 28.40 23.64 6.95
C GLU A 247 27.41 24.81 6.86
N GLY A 248 27.56 25.68 5.85
CA GLY A 248 26.70 26.85 5.65
C GLY A 248 25.30 26.50 5.12
N LYS A 249 24.24 27.10 5.68
CA LYS A 249 22.85 26.87 5.26
C LYS A 249 22.61 27.18 3.77
N GLU A 250 23.16 28.29 3.27
CA GLU A 250 23.03 28.69 1.87
C GLU A 250 23.83 27.79 0.92
N GLU A 251 25.07 27.46 1.29
CA GLU A 251 25.91 26.54 0.51
C GLU A 251 25.28 25.15 0.42
N LYS A 252 24.74 24.65 1.54
CA LYS A 252 24.04 23.37 1.60
C LYS A 252 22.79 23.38 0.74
N ARG A 253 22.04 24.48 0.73
CA ARG A 253 20.86 24.67 -0.13
C ARG A 253 21.27 24.65 -1.61
N ALA A 254 22.27 25.44 -2.00
CA ALA A 254 22.75 25.50 -3.38
C ALA A 254 23.27 24.13 -3.87
N ALA A 255 24.07 23.44 -3.06
CA ALA A 255 24.53 22.09 -3.36
C ALA A 255 23.37 21.09 -3.50
N TYR A 256 22.36 21.22 -2.63
CA TYR A 256 21.19 20.34 -2.68
C TYR A 256 20.31 20.62 -3.91
N ASP A 257 20.19 21.86 -4.34
CA ASP A 257 19.48 22.23 -5.57
C ASP A 257 20.21 21.72 -6.82
N ALA A 258 21.55 21.79 -6.84
CA ALA A 258 22.36 21.15 -7.89
C ALA A 258 22.16 19.62 -7.90
N TYR A 259 22.19 18.97 -6.72
CA TYR A 259 21.91 17.54 -6.58
C TYR A 259 20.52 17.17 -7.14
N LYS A 260 19.49 17.97 -6.88
CA LYS A 260 18.14 17.74 -7.43
C LYS A 260 18.11 17.93 -8.94
N ALA A 261 18.80 18.94 -9.47
CA ALA A 261 18.88 19.18 -10.91
C ALA A 261 19.55 17.99 -11.62
N HIS A 262 20.66 17.49 -11.09
CA HIS A 262 21.32 16.30 -11.61
C HIS A 262 20.45 15.04 -11.50
N LYS A 263 19.66 14.91 -10.43
CA LYS A 263 18.73 13.78 -10.26
C LYS A 263 17.72 13.69 -11.41
N LYS A 264 17.25 14.83 -11.93
CA LYS A 264 16.27 14.86 -13.03
C LYS A 264 16.83 14.31 -14.35
N ILE A 265 18.15 14.39 -14.56
CA ILE A 265 18.81 13.87 -15.77
C ILE A 265 18.60 12.36 -15.92
N GLN A 266 18.35 11.64 -14.82
CA GLN A 266 18.04 10.20 -14.84
C GLN A 266 16.98 9.83 -15.87
N ASP A 267 15.92 10.64 -15.97
CA ASP A 267 14.78 10.38 -16.85
C ASP A 267 15.15 10.52 -18.33
N ASP A 268 16.24 11.21 -18.64
CA ASP A 268 16.74 11.44 -20.00
C ASP A 268 17.82 10.43 -20.42
N LEU A 269 18.33 9.57 -19.53
CA LEU A 269 19.38 8.60 -19.87
C LEU A 269 18.89 7.53 -20.85
N GLY A 270 17.59 7.22 -20.82
CA GLY A 270 16.92 6.22 -21.64
C GLY A 270 15.50 6.64 -22.00
N LEU A 271 14.71 5.69 -22.52
CA LEU A 271 13.27 5.83 -22.67
C LEU A 271 12.60 5.52 -21.32
N MET A 272 12.09 6.55 -20.65
CA MET A 272 11.37 6.40 -19.38
C MET A 272 9.97 5.86 -19.60
N SER A 273 9.56 4.90 -18.78
CA SER A 273 8.20 4.36 -18.74
C SER A 273 7.77 4.06 -17.31
N ARG A 274 6.46 4.07 -17.07
CA ARG A 274 5.84 3.65 -15.82
C ARG A 274 5.08 2.37 -16.08
N ILE A 275 5.36 1.33 -15.31
CA ILE A 275 4.74 0.02 -15.49
C ILE A 275 4.31 -0.55 -14.14
N GLY A 276 3.27 -1.39 -14.14
CA GLY A 276 2.99 -2.31 -13.05
C GLY A 276 3.51 -3.70 -13.38
N ARG A 277 4.02 -4.43 -12.38
CA ARG A 277 4.41 -5.83 -12.53
C ARG A 277 3.70 -6.68 -11.49
N VAL A 278 3.65 -7.98 -11.77
CA VAL A 278 3.13 -8.99 -10.86
C VAL A 278 4.24 -10.02 -10.60
N TRP A 279 4.45 -10.31 -9.33
CA TRP A 279 5.43 -11.25 -8.82
C TRP A 279 4.69 -12.37 -8.11
N VAL A 280 5.10 -13.61 -8.31
CA VAL A 280 4.52 -14.78 -7.63
C VAL A 280 5.59 -15.42 -6.78
N TYR A 281 5.30 -15.58 -5.49
CA TYR A 281 6.14 -16.25 -4.52
C TYR A 281 5.41 -17.50 -4.06
N ILE A 282 5.93 -18.66 -4.47
CA ILE A 282 5.38 -19.95 -4.09
C ILE A 282 6.05 -20.40 -2.79
N GLN A 283 5.25 -20.69 -1.77
CA GLN A 283 5.73 -21.29 -0.53
C GLN A 283 6.11 -22.75 -0.80
N GLN A 284 7.17 -23.25 -0.16
CA GLN A 284 7.61 -24.65 -0.28
C GLN A 284 7.31 -25.40 1.00
#